data_AF-A0A9P0IST0-F1
#
_entry.id   AF-A0A9P0IST0-F1
#
_cell.length_a   1.000
_cell.length_b   1.000
_cell.length_c   1.000
_cell.angle_alpha   90.00
_cell.angle_beta   90.00
_cell.angle_gamma   90.00
#
_symmetry.space_group_name_H-M   'P 1'
#
loop_
_entity.id
_entity.type
_entity.pdbx_description
1 polymer ?
#
loop_
_entity_poly.entity_id
_entity_poly.type
_entity_poly.pdbx_seq_one_letter_code
_entity_poly.pdbx_strand_id
1 'polypeptide(L)'
;MCIREDVHFNGSRLQGYINFGQGSEDSDSLPMAKEALVFLVVALNSNWKVPVGYFLTNSLTAQEKANLVTTCLQNLNDVGVIIKTLTFDGAASNISMAKYLGVDLSSNLEPTFQHPSTLENVHIYLDAAHMLKLVRNTLGDWRVLKNQSNGLINWKLFINLVDLQENGGLHLATKIRRRHVMNHSGVFRILSRGGI
;
A
#
# COMPACT_ATOMS: atom_id res chain seq x y z
N MET A 1 -6.65 5.82 -0.07
CA MET A 1 -6.13 7.15 0.37
C MET A 1 -7.24 7.84 1.14
N CYS A 2 -7.02 8.36 2.34
CA CYS A 2 -8.07 9.11 3.05
C CYS A 2 -8.26 10.49 2.41
N ILE A 3 -9.52 10.90 2.24
CA ILE A 3 -9.95 12.21 1.76
C ILE A 3 -10.81 12.89 2.83
N ARG A 4 -10.88 14.22 2.81
CA ARG A 4 -11.76 14.97 3.70
C ARG A 4 -13.20 14.76 3.25
N GLU A 5 -14.07 14.41 4.20
CA GLU A 5 -15.51 14.41 3.99
C GLU A 5 -15.97 15.84 3.72
N ASP A 6 -16.45 16.09 2.50
CA ASP A 6 -16.98 17.37 2.08
C ASP A 6 -17.89 17.17 0.87
N VAL A 7 -18.97 17.95 0.80
CA VAL A 7 -19.92 17.91 -0.32
C VAL A 7 -20.04 19.31 -0.91
N HIS A 8 -19.82 19.42 -2.20
CA HIS A 8 -19.94 20.68 -2.93
C HIS A 8 -20.65 20.47 -4.27
N PHE A 9 -21.40 21.49 -4.68
CA PHE A 9 -22.00 21.55 -6.01
C PHE A 9 -21.00 22.18 -6.99
N ASN A 10 -20.70 21.48 -8.08
CA ASN A 10 -19.71 21.93 -9.07
C ASN A 10 -20.33 22.67 -10.27
N GLY A 11 -21.62 23.02 -10.20
CA GLY A 11 -22.37 23.63 -11.30
C GLY A 11 -23.20 22.65 -12.13
N SER A 12 -22.93 21.34 -12.04
CA SER A 12 -23.72 20.30 -12.73
C SER A 12 -24.28 19.24 -11.79
N ARG A 13 -23.52 18.81 -10.79
CA ARG A 13 -23.92 17.76 -9.84
C ARG A 13 -23.32 17.97 -8.45
N LEU A 14 -23.85 17.26 -7.46
CA LEU A 14 -23.24 17.18 -6.14
C LEU A 14 -22.03 16.23 -6.20
N GLN A 15 -20.92 16.66 -5.59
CA GLN A 15 -19.69 15.87 -5.47
C GLN A 15 -19.30 15.73 -4.01
N GLY A 16 -18.85 14.54 -3.60
CA GLY A 16 -18.47 14.25 -2.21
C GLY A 16 -19.02 12.93 -1.67
N TYR A 17 -19.96 12.32 -2.39
CA TYR A 17 -20.53 11.02 -2.05
C TYR A 17 -19.74 9.86 -2.65
N ILE A 18 -20.01 8.65 -2.16
CA ILE A 18 -19.47 7.43 -2.76
C ILE A 18 -19.81 7.34 -4.25
N ASN A 19 -18.86 6.88 -5.06
CA ASN A 19 -19.03 6.74 -6.50
C ASN A 19 -18.23 5.56 -7.02
N PHE A 20 -18.96 4.55 -7.52
CA PHE A 20 -18.41 3.32 -8.10
C PHE A 20 -18.44 3.28 -9.64
N GLY A 21 -18.70 4.41 -10.30
CA GLY A 21 -18.72 4.51 -11.77
C GLY A 21 -20.02 4.02 -12.42
N GLN A 22 -20.99 3.54 -11.64
CA GLN A 22 -22.37 3.41 -12.10
C GLN A 22 -22.98 4.80 -12.00
N GLY A 23 -23.49 5.34 -13.11
CA GLY A 23 -24.00 6.71 -13.23
C GLY A 23 -25.27 7.00 -12.41
N SER A 24 -25.30 6.60 -11.13
CA SER A 24 -26.37 6.90 -10.20
C SER A 24 -26.47 8.41 -10.05
N GLU A 25 -27.62 8.91 -10.48
CA GLU A 25 -28.13 10.25 -10.23
C GLU A 25 -28.01 10.61 -8.75
N ASP A 26 -27.80 11.91 -8.50
CA ASP A 26 -27.66 12.55 -7.20
C ASP A 26 -28.74 12.08 -6.21
N SER A 27 -28.47 10.98 -5.50
CA SER A 27 -29.27 10.59 -4.35
C SER A 27 -28.59 11.14 -3.11
N ASP A 28 -29.21 12.15 -2.51
CA ASP A 28 -28.82 12.73 -1.21
C ASP A 28 -28.74 11.69 -0.07
N SER A 29 -29.14 10.45 -0.33
CA SER A 29 -29.08 9.32 0.61
C SER A 29 -27.75 8.56 0.59
N LEU A 30 -26.85 8.81 -0.36
CA LEU A 30 -25.55 8.15 -0.41
C LEU A 30 -24.63 8.66 0.71
N PRO A 31 -23.82 7.80 1.33
CA PRO A 31 -22.85 8.24 2.33
C PRO A 31 -21.74 9.09 1.70
N MET A 32 -21.20 10.03 2.47
CA MET A 32 -20.01 10.79 2.09
C MET A 32 -18.79 9.88 1.95
N ALA A 33 -17.97 10.16 0.95
CA ALA A 33 -16.73 9.44 0.72
C ALA A 33 -15.66 9.88 1.72
N LYS A 34 -14.97 8.90 2.31
CA LYS A 34 -13.85 9.09 3.27
C LYS A 34 -12.52 8.68 2.68
N GLU A 35 -12.58 7.92 1.59
CA GLU A 35 -11.41 7.36 0.94
C GLU A 35 -11.53 7.50 -0.59
N ALA A 36 -10.37 7.55 -1.24
CA ALA A 36 -10.21 7.35 -2.67
C ALA A 36 -9.34 6.11 -2.90
N LEU A 37 -9.86 5.14 -3.64
CA LEU A 37 -9.09 4.04 -4.22
C LEU A 37 -8.65 4.46 -5.62
N VAL A 38 -7.36 4.30 -5.96
CA VAL A 38 -6.81 4.69 -7.25
C VAL A 38 -6.04 3.51 -7.84
N PHE A 39 -6.32 3.19 -9.10
CA PHE A 39 -5.57 2.23 -9.89
C PHE A 39 -4.57 2.98 -10.76
N LEU A 40 -3.29 2.62 -10.61
CA LEU A 40 -2.17 3.19 -11.35
C LEU A 40 -1.52 2.08 -12.17
N VAL A 41 -1.42 2.28 -13.48
CA VAL A 41 -0.61 1.42 -14.34
C VAL A 41 0.79 2.00 -14.41
N VAL A 42 1.78 1.15 -14.14
CA VAL A 42 3.20 1.50 -14.17
C VAL A 42 3.88 0.61 -15.19
N ALA A 43 4.62 1.20 -16.13
CA ALA A 43 5.33 0.43 -17.12
C ALA A 43 6.53 -0.29 -16.51
N LEU A 44 6.69 -1.57 -16.84
CA LEU A 44 7.87 -2.36 -16.47
C LEU A 44 9.06 -2.07 -17.38
N ASN A 45 8.81 -1.85 -18.68
CA ASN A 45 9.84 -1.71 -19.71
C ASN A 45 10.08 -0.25 -20.13
N SER A 46 9.52 0.72 -19.41
CA SER A 46 9.70 2.15 -19.69
C SER A 46 9.39 2.98 -18.45
N ASN A 47 9.67 4.30 -18.51
CA ASN A 47 9.54 5.18 -17.36
C ASN A 47 8.27 6.03 -17.40
N TRP A 48 7.10 5.39 -17.31
CA TRP A 48 5.84 6.10 -17.17
C TRP A 48 4.89 5.39 -16.21
N LYS A 49 3.96 6.20 -15.68
CA LYS A 49 2.86 5.76 -14.84
C LYS A 49 1.63 6.61 -15.15
N VAL A 50 0.46 5.99 -15.20
CA VAL A 50 -0.79 6.69 -15.49
C VAL A 50 -1.92 6.19 -14.59
N PRO A 51 -2.70 7.09 -13.96
CA PRO A 51 -3.91 6.67 -13.26
C PRO A 51 -4.94 6.23 -14.30
N VAL A 52 -5.50 5.04 -14.14
CA VAL A 52 -6.46 4.44 -15.08
C VAL A 52 -7.87 4.35 -14.52
N GLY A 53 -8.03 4.54 -13.21
CA GLY A 53 -9.33 4.56 -12.56
C GLY A 53 -9.22 5.03 -11.13
N TYR A 54 -10.29 5.64 -10.62
CA TYR A 54 -10.43 5.98 -9.22
C TYR A 54 -11.88 5.80 -8.77
N PHE A 55 -12.05 5.50 -7.48
CA PHE A 55 -13.33 5.27 -6.85
C PHE A 55 -13.37 6.02 -5.52
N LEU A 56 -14.43 6.81 -5.31
CA LEU A 56 -14.69 7.49 -4.05
C LEU A 56 -15.51 6.55 -3.17
N THR A 57 -15.02 6.24 -1.97
CA THR A 57 -15.58 5.17 -1.15
C THR A 57 -15.71 5.58 0.31
N ASN A 58 -16.62 4.92 1.01
CA ASN A 58 -16.77 5.00 2.46
C ASN A 58 -16.51 3.60 3.03
N SER A 59 -15.24 3.20 2.98
CA SER A 59 -14.77 1.81 3.12
C SER A 59 -15.13 0.91 1.93
N LEU A 60 -14.33 -0.15 1.77
CA LEU A 60 -14.55 -1.24 0.84
C LEU A 60 -14.22 -2.55 1.52
N THR A 61 -15.08 -3.54 1.35
CA THR A 61 -14.78 -4.92 1.71
C THR A 61 -13.65 -5.47 0.84
N ALA A 62 -12.96 -6.50 1.34
CA ALA A 62 -11.91 -7.18 0.58
C ALA A 62 -12.43 -7.77 -0.75
N GLN A 63 -13.68 -8.25 -0.76
CA GLN A 63 -14.31 -8.80 -1.97
C GLN A 63 -14.63 -7.70 -2.98
N GLU A 64 -15.18 -6.55 -2.56
CA GLU A 64 -15.42 -5.43 -3.46
C GLU A 64 -14.12 -4.90 -4.09
N LYS A 65 -13.03 -4.81 -3.31
CA LYS A 65 -11.71 -4.46 -3.86
C LYS A 65 -11.25 -5.45 -4.92
N ALA A 66 -11.44 -6.76 -4.68
CA ALA A 66 -11.07 -7.79 -5.65
C ALA A 66 -11.90 -7.65 -6.94
N ASN A 67 -13.19 -7.36 -6.84
CA ASN A 67 -14.04 -7.10 -8.01
C ASN A 67 -13.58 -5.87 -8.81
N LEU A 68 -13.18 -4.78 -8.13
CA LEU A 68 -12.64 -3.59 -8.78
C LEU A 68 -11.30 -3.87 -9.47
N VAL A 69 -10.41 -4.66 -8.85
CA VAL A 69 -9.17 -5.13 -9.48
C VAL A 69 -9.48 -5.94 -10.74
N THR A 70 -10.38 -6.92 -10.65
CA THR A 70 -10.80 -7.76 -11.78
C THR A 70 -11.34 -6.92 -12.94
N THR A 71 -12.22 -5.96 -12.64
CA THR A 71 -12.79 -5.06 -13.65
C THR A 71 -11.71 -4.20 -14.30
N CYS A 72 -10.78 -3.66 -13.51
CA CYS A 72 -9.65 -2.88 -14.02
C CYS A 72 -8.76 -3.72 -14.96
N LEU A 73 -8.49 -4.98 -14.61
CA LEU A 73 -7.69 -5.90 -15.43
C LEU A 73 -8.39 -6.21 -16.76
N GLN A 74 -9.70 -6.48 -16.74
CA GLN A 74 -10.50 -6.73 -17.95
C GLN A 74 -10.46 -5.51 -18.89
N ASN A 75 -10.75 -4.31 -18.37
CA ASN A 75 -10.75 -3.08 -19.17
C ASN A 75 -9.37 -2.78 -19.78
N LEU A 76 -8.28 -3.06 -19.05
CA LEU A 76 -6.91 -2.88 -19.54
C LEU A 76 -6.56 -3.88 -20.65
N ASN A 77 -7.02 -5.13 -20.50
CA ASN A 77 -6.83 -6.15 -21.51
C ASN A 77 -7.57 -5.79 -22.82
N ASP A 78 -8.78 -5.23 -22.73
CA ASP A 78 -9.58 -4.85 -23.91
C ASP A 78 -8.90 -3.80 -24.79
N VAL A 79 -8.07 -2.92 -24.20
CA VAL A 79 -7.23 -1.95 -24.93
C VAL A 79 -5.83 -2.48 -25.25
N GLY A 80 -5.55 -3.76 -25.00
CA GLY A 80 -4.29 -4.43 -25.33
C GLY A 80 -3.15 -4.21 -24.33
N VAL A 81 -3.43 -3.72 -23.12
CA VAL A 81 -2.41 -3.57 -22.06
C VAL A 81 -2.21 -4.91 -21.35
N ILE A 82 -0.95 -5.36 -21.31
CA ILE A 82 -0.58 -6.62 -20.65
C ILE A 82 -0.13 -6.33 -19.22
N ILE A 83 -0.89 -6.81 -18.23
CA ILE A 83 -0.56 -6.67 -16.81
C ILE A 83 0.08 -7.95 -16.30
N LYS A 84 1.33 -7.85 -15.81
CA LYS A 84 2.09 -8.98 -15.24
C LYS A 84 2.10 -9.01 -13.71
N THR A 85 1.87 -7.87 -13.07
CA THR A 85 2.03 -7.74 -11.62
C THR A 85 0.96 -6.84 -11.01
N LEU A 86 0.50 -7.17 -9.81
CA LEU A 86 -0.34 -6.34 -8.96
C LEU A 86 0.46 -5.96 -7.70
N THR A 87 0.56 -4.67 -7.39
CA THR A 87 1.29 -4.19 -6.19
C THR A 87 0.38 -3.38 -5.27
N PHE A 88 0.44 -3.64 -3.96
CA PHE A 88 -0.30 -2.89 -2.93
C PHE A 88 0.43 -2.90 -1.57
N ASP A 89 -0.01 -2.07 -0.63
CA ASP A 89 0.58 -1.98 0.71
C ASP A 89 0.19 -3.16 1.64
N GLY A 90 0.80 -3.24 2.82
CA GLY A 90 0.55 -4.34 3.76
C GLY A 90 -0.72 -4.22 4.59
N ALA A 91 -1.69 -3.40 4.17
CA ALA A 91 -2.93 -3.25 4.92
C ALA A 91 -3.69 -4.59 4.95
N ALA A 92 -4.23 -4.97 6.12
CA ALA A 92 -4.95 -6.22 6.30
C ALA A 92 -6.07 -6.41 5.27
N SER A 93 -6.79 -5.35 4.92
CA SER A 93 -7.85 -5.40 3.89
C SER A 93 -7.34 -5.70 2.49
N ASN A 94 -6.12 -5.28 2.14
CA ASN A 94 -5.50 -5.56 0.84
C ASN A 94 -4.92 -6.99 0.81
N ILE A 95 -4.39 -7.47 1.93
CA ILE A 95 -3.99 -8.88 2.09
C ILE A 95 -5.21 -9.80 1.99
N SER A 96 -6.34 -9.43 2.62
CA SER A 96 -7.60 -10.17 2.49
C SER A 96 -8.14 -10.16 1.05
N MET A 97 -7.99 -9.06 0.33
CA MET A 97 -8.35 -8.97 -1.10
C MET A 97 -7.60 -10.02 -1.93
N ALA A 98 -6.31 -10.27 -1.65
CA ALA A 98 -5.54 -11.30 -2.35
C ALA A 98 -6.19 -12.70 -2.23
N LYS A 99 -6.79 -13.01 -1.08
CA LYS A 99 -7.50 -14.30 -0.89
C LYS A 99 -8.72 -14.41 -1.80
N TYR A 100 -9.45 -13.32 -2.03
CA TYR A 100 -10.56 -13.28 -2.98
C TYR A 100 -10.10 -13.34 -4.44
N LEU A 101 -8.85 -12.98 -4.74
CA LEU A 101 -8.21 -13.24 -6.04
C LEU A 101 -7.68 -14.68 -6.16
N GLY A 102 -7.83 -15.52 -5.12
CA GLY A 102 -7.37 -16.91 -5.11
C GLY A 102 -5.96 -17.12 -4.57
N VAL A 103 -5.35 -16.12 -3.91
CA VAL A 103 -3.97 -16.19 -3.41
C VAL A 103 -3.93 -16.05 -1.89
N ASP A 104 -3.35 -17.04 -1.22
CA ASP A 104 -2.97 -16.90 0.20
C ASP A 104 -1.51 -16.48 0.32
N LEU A 105 -1.28 -15.21 0.66
CA LEU A 105 0.06 -14.63 0.84
C LEU A 105 0.82 -15.20 2.04
N SER A 106 0.16 -15.94 2.94
CA SER A 106 0.82 -16.52 4.13
C SER A 106 1.49 -17.86 3.85
N SER A 107 0.98 -18.62 2.88
CA SER A 107 1.45 -19.98 2.57
C SER A 107 2.16 -20.08 1.22
N ASN A 108 1.89 -19.17 0.29
CA ASN A 108 2.35 -19.30 -1.09
C ASN A 108 3.73 -18.66 -1.27
N LEU A 109 4.71 -19.47 -1.70
CA LEU A 109 6.06 -19.04 -2.04
C LEU A 109 6.10 -18.16 -3.30
N GLU A 110 5.20 -18.42 -4.25
CA GLU A 110 5.02 -17.64 -5.48
C GLU A 110 3.57 -17.17 -5.58
N PRO A 111 3.23 -15.99 -5.03
CA PRO A 111 1.85 -15.53 -4.95
C PRO A 111 1.34 -15.06 -6.32
N THR A 112 0.65 -15.93 -7.05
CA THR A 112 0.07 -15.65 -8.38
C THR A 112 -1.41 -15.97 -8.46
N PHE A 113 -2.17 -15.19 -9.25
CA PHE A 113 -3.53 -15.51 -9.65
C PHE A 113 -3.69 -15.46 -11.17
N GLN A 114 -4.77 -16.07 -11.67
CA GLN A 114 -5.10 -16.09 -13.09
C GLN A 114 -5.77 -14.78 -13.53
N HIS A 115 -5.27 -14.17 -14.60
CA HIS A 115 -5.90 -13.00 -15.20
C HIS A 115 -7.32 -13.35 -15.69
N PRO A 116 -8.34 -12.52 -15.38
CA PRO A 116 -9.74 -12.86 -15.62
C PRO A 116 -10.10 -13.04 -17.11
N SER A 117 -9.38 -12.40 -18.03
CA SER A 117 -9.66 -12.49 -19.48
C SER A 117 -8.74 -13.44 -20.24
N THR A 118 -7.49 -13.62 -19.77
CA THR A 118 -6.44 -14.28 -20.56
C THR A 118 -5.94 -15.57 -19.93
N LEU A 119 -6.26 -15.80 -18.64
CA LEU A 119 -5.74 -16.92 -17.85
C LEU A 119 -4.19 -16.95 -17.84
N GLU A 120 -3.55 -15.78 -17.98
CA GLU A 120 -2.13 -15.64 -17.72
C GLU A 120 -1.89 -15.37 -16.22
N ASN A 121 -0.74 -15.78 -15.71
CA ASN A 121 -0.38 -15.51 -14.32
C ASN A 121 -0.09 -14.01 -14.09
N VAL A 122 -0.73 -13.45 -13.06
CA VAL A 122 -0.44 -12.14 -12.50
C VAL A 122 0.18 -12.32 -11.12
N HIS A 123 1.40 -11.79 -10.92
CA HIS A 123 2.13 -11.90 -9.67
C HIS A 123 1.75 -10.80 -8.69
N ILE A 124 1.56 -11.15 -7.42
CA ILE A 124 1.28 -10.17 -6.36
C ILE A 124 2.61 -9.77 -5.68
N TYR A 125 2.83 -8.46 -5.58
CA TYR A 125 3.92 -7.88 -4.81
C TYR A 125 3.38 -6.97 -3.71
N LEU A 126 3.99 -7.04 -2.53
CA LEU A 126 3.75 -6.05 -1.49
C LEU A 126 4.73 -4.89 -1.68
N ASP A 127 4.28 -3.66 -1.43
CA ASP A 127 5.15 -2.50 -1.48
C ASP A 127 6.30 -2.67 -0.47
N ALA A 128 7.51 -2.91 -1.00
CA ALA A 128 8.71 -3.14 -0.22
C ALA A 128 9.00 -2.00 0.75
N ALA A 129 8.72 -0.76 0.34
CA ALA A 129 8.90 0.39 1.18
C ALA A 129 7.99 0.27 2.42
N HIS A 130 6.69 0.07 2.20
CA HIS A 130 5.74 -0.16 3.29
C HIS A 130 6.11 -1.37 4.16
N MET A 131 6.55 -2.48 3.57
CA MET A 131 6.96 -3.69 4.30
C MET A 131 8.13 -3.43 5.25
N LEU A 132 9.17 -2.72 4.78
CA LEU A 132 10.31 -2.35 5.62
C LEU A 132 9.90 -1.47 6.80
N LYS A 133 8.91 -0.58 6.57
CA LYS A 133 8.34 0.25 7.65
C LYS A 133 7.64 -0.61 8.70
N LEU A 134 6.85 -1.60 8.28
CA LEU A 134 6.18 -2.52 9.20
C LEU A 134 7.20 -3.33 10.01
N VAL A 135 8.19 -3.95 9.36
CA VAL A 135 9.25 -4.71 10.06
C VAL A 135 9.96 -3.86 11.11
N ARG A 136 10.32 -2.62 10.75
CA ARG A 136 10.96 -1.68 11.68
C ARG A 136 10.04 -1.33 12.84
N ASN A 137 8.75 -1.07 12.58
CA ASN A 137 7.80 -0.74 13.64
C ASN A 137 7.59 -1.93 14.57
N THR A 138 7.42 -3.13 14.04
CA THR A 138 7.34 -4.37 14.83
C THR A 138 8.56 -4.55 15.71
N LEU A 139 9.78 -4.38 15.18
CA LEU A 139 11.00 -4.44 15.99
C LEU A 139 11.03 -3.33 17.06
N GLY A 140 10.60 -2.12 16.70
CA GLY A 140 10.50 -0.99 17.61
C GLY A 140 9.52 -1.22 18.75
N ASP A 141 8.37 -1.82 18.49
CA ASP A 141 7.30 -1.99 19.49
C ASP A 141 7.55 -3.23 20.36
N TRP A 142 7.95 -4.35 19.75
CA TRP A 142 8.19 -5.62 20.44
C TRP A 142 9.56 -5.67 21.12
N ARG A 143 10.47 -4.77 20.73
CA ARG A 143 11.85 -4.60 21.24
C ARG A 143 12.79 -5.76 20.97
N VAL A 144 12.30 -7.00 20.92
CA VAL A 144 13.10 -8.20 20.68
C VAL A 144 12.38 -9.07 19.66
N LEU A 145 13.06 -9.37 18.55
CA LEU A 145 12.64 -10.36 17.57
C LEU A 145 13.60 -11.54 17.56
N LYS A 146 13.12 -12.70 17.10
CA LYS A 146 13.93 -13.91 16.93
C LYS A 146 14.10 -14.21 15.44
N ASN A 147 15.32 -14.51 15.03
CA ASN A 147 15.56 -15.07 13.71
C ASN A 147 15.28 -16.58 13.69
N GLN A 148 15.42 -17.20 12.51
CA GLN A 148 15.21 -18.64 12.32
C GLN A 148 16.14 -19.52 13.18
N SER A 149 17.34 -19.03 13.50
CA SER A 149 18.32 -19.72 14.36
C SER A 149 18.16 -19.38 15.85
N ASN A 150 17.02 -18.79 16.25
CA ASN A 150 16.73 -18.34 17.62
C ASN A 150 17.70 -17.25 18.16
N GLY A 151 18.44 -16.60 17.28
CA GLY A 151 19.24 -15.40 17.58
C GLY A 151 18.35 -14.18 17.83
N LEU A 152 18.69 -13.41 18.87
CA LEU A 152 17.91 -12.26 19.31
C LEU A 152 18.30 -10.99 18.55
N ILE A 153 17.32 -10.32 17.96
CA ILE A 153 17.44 -9.00 17.34
C ILE A 153 16.85 -7.99 18.32
N ASN A 154 17.71 -7.21 18.99
CA ASN A 154 17.30 -6.35 20.10
C ASN A 154 17.34 -4.86 19.70
N TRP A 155 16.20 -4.17 19.83
CA TRP A 155 16.05 -2.73 19.62
C TRP A 155 17.00 -1.91 20.51
N LYS A 156 17.34 -2.42 21.70
CA LYS A 156 18.30 -1.79 22.62
C LYS A 156 19.67 -1.54 21.97
N LEU A 157 20.09 -2.38 21.02
CA LEU A 157 21.35 -2.16 20.31
C LEU A 157 21.33 -0.87 19.49
N PHE A 158 20.17 -0.51 18.91
CA PHE A 158 20.01 0.75 18.18
C PHE A 158 20.01 1.96 19.11
N ILE A 159 19.40 1.84 20.30
CA ILE A 159 19.44 2.88 21.35
C ILE A 159 20.88 3.10 21.80
N ASN A 160 21.56 2.03 22.21
CA ASN A 160 22.94 2.08 22.69
C ASN A 160 23.90 2.65 21.65
N LEU A 161 23.73 2.31 20.36
CA LEU A 161 24.53 2.87 19.28
C LEU A 161 24.34 4.39 19.20
N VAL A 162 23.10 4.86 19.26
CA VAL A 162 22.80 6.29 19.17
C VAL A 162 23.27 7.05 20.41
N ASP A 163 23.21 6.45 21.60
CA ASP A 163 23.81 7.00 22.83
C ASP A 163 25.33 7.10 22.75
N LEU A 164 26.00 6.06 22.25
CA LEU A 164 27.45 6.05 22.10
C LEU A 164 27.93 7.13 21.13
N GLN A 165 27.23 7.35 20.02
CA GLN A 165 27.57 8.39 19.04
C GLN A 165 27.40 9.81 19.59
N GLU A 166 26.35 10.03 20.38
CA GLU A 166 26.07 11.36 20.96
C GLU A 166 27.02 11.66 22.12
N ASN A 167 27.30 10.68 22.98
CA ASN A 167 28.24 10.84 24.09
C ASN A 167 29.69 10.98 23.60
N GLY A 168 30.08 10.25 22.55
CA GLY A 168 31.44 10.27 22.01
C GLY A 168 31.72 11.40 21.02
N GLY A 169 30.70 12.19 20.63
CA GLY A 169 30.82 13.24 19.60
C GLY A 169 31.12 12.73 18.18
N LEU A 170 31.29 11.42 17.98
CA LEU A 170 31.66 10.79 16.72
C LEU A 170 30.50 9.97 16.15
N HIS A 171 29.99 10.38 14.98
CA HIS A 171 28.85 9.73 14.32
C HIS A 171 29.29 8.79 13.20
N LEU A 172 29.70 7.57 13.54
CA LEU A 172 30.10 6.55 12.55
C LEU A 172 28.91 6.05 11.70
N ALA A 173 27.73 5.93 12.31
CA ALA A 173 26.46 5.64 11.64
C ALA A 173 25.69 6.94 11.36
N THR A 174 26.17 7.73 10.40
CA THR A 174 25.66 9.08 10.06
C THR A 174 24.17 9.16 9.73
N LYS A 175 23.55 8.05 9.33
CA LYS A 175 22.14 7.97 8.91
C LYS A 175 21.16 7.65 10.05
N ILE A 176 21.63 7.20 11.22
CA ILE A 176 20.79 6.94 12.39
C ILE A 176 21.01 8.01 13.46
N ARG A 177 19.92 8.45 14.09
CA ARG A 177 19.88 9.58 15.04
C ARG A 177 18.76 9.32 16.04
N ARG A 178 18.73 10.06 17.15
CA ARG A 178 17.72 9.92 18.21
C ARG A 178 16.29 9.78 17.69
N ARG A 179 15.90 10.64 16.75
CA ARG A 179 14.57 10.65 16.11
C ARG A 179 14.18 9.33 15.41
N HIS A 180 15.15 8.54 14.98
CA HIS A 180 14.90 7.26 14.29
C HIS A 180 14.68 6.12 15.28
N VAL A 181 15.05 6.31 16.55
CA VAL A 181 14.94 5.31 17.62
C VAL A 181 13.83 5.65 18.61
N MET A 182 13.61 6.94 18.87
CA MET A 182 12.45 7.42 19.63
C MET A 182 11.20 7.33 18.76
N ASN A 183 10.36 6.31 19.00
CA ASN A 183 9.01 6.21 18.45
C ASN A 183 8.12 7.30 19.05
N HIS A 184 8.30 8.55 18.63
CA HIS A 184 7.20 9.50 18.65
C HIS A 184 6.31 9.17 17.45
N SER A 185 5.02 9.48 17.56
CA SER A 185 3.91 9.26 16.63
C SER A 185 4.08 9.85 15.20
N GLY A 186 5.31 10.04 14.74
CA GLY A 186 5.67 10.54 13.42
C GLY A 186 5.89 9.40 12.43
N VAL A 187 5.09 9.41 11.38
CA VAL A 187 5.20 8.52 10.21
C VAL A 187 6.63 8.52 9.67
N PHE A 188 7.30 7.36 9.67
CA PHE A 188 8.62 7.20 9.06
C PHE A 188 8.53 7.46 7.54
N ARG A 189 9.36 8.39 7.05
CA ARG A 189 9.54 8.68 5.63
C ARG A 189 10.64 7.79 5.06
N ILE A 190 10.30 7.01 4.05
CA ILE A 190 11.27 6.24 3.29
C ILE A 190 11.84 7.22 2.28
N LEU A 191 13.07 7.64 2.52
CA LEU A 191 13.82 8.43 1.55
C LEU A 191 14.30 7.45 0.47
N SER A 192 13.51 7.29 -0.60
CA SER A 192 14.07 6.83 -1.85
C SER A 192 15.09 7.90 -2.28
N ARG A 193 16.36 7.52 -2.43
CA ARG A 193 17.29 8.36 -3.17
C ARG A 193 16.86 8.31 -4.62
N GLY A 194 16.01 9.26 -5.03
CA GLY A 194 15.89 9.66 -6.42
C GLY A 194 17.23 10.28 -6.82
N GLY A 195 18.12 9.45 -7.35
CA GLY A 195 19.21 9.88 -8.20
C GLY A 195 18.81 9.55 -9.62
N ILE A 196 18.80 10.59 -10.45
CA ILE A 196 18.38 10.67 -11.86
C ILE A 196 18.97 9.55 -12.70
#